data_AF-A0A0J8U359-F1
#
_entry.id   AF-A0A0J8U359-F1
#
_cell.length_a   1.000
_cell.length_b   1.000
_cell.length_c   1.000
_cell.angle_alpha   90.00
_cell.angle_beta   90.00
_cell.angle_gamma   90.00
#
_symmetry.space_group_name_H-M   'P 1'
#
loop_
_entity.id
_entity.type
_entity.pdbx_description
1 polymer ?
#
loop_
_entity_poly.entity_id
_entity_poly.type
_entity_poly.pdbx_seq_one_letter_code
_entity_poly.pdbx_strand_id
1 'polypeptide(L)' 'MSADKNLAGTRWRRNKDGVRISISSDSEGPSRGSRSLLAHRLDTGRAFWVTPEGLRRKYEPEEK' A
#
# COMPACT_ATOMS: atom_id res chain seq x y z
N MET A 1 -8.35 16.70 -13.59
CA MET A 1 -7.25 16.43 -12.65
C MET A 1 -7.71 15.34 -11.70
N SER A 2 -7.30 14.09 -11.95
CA SER A 2 -7.62 12.99 -11.04
C SER A 2 -6.83 13.22 -9.75
N ALA A 3 -7.53 13.55 -8.67
CA ALA A 3 -6.93 13.64 -7.34
C ALA A 3 -6.31 12.28 -7.01
N ASP A 4 -4.99 12.22 -7.10
CA ASP A 4 -4.18 11.09 -6.70
C ASP A 4 -4.30 10.97 -5.17
N LYS A 5 -5.37 10.31 -4.70
CA LYS A 5 -5.69 10.17 -3.26
C LYS A 5 -4.46 9.58 -2.56
N ASN A 6 -3.84 10.36 -1.69
CA ASN A 6 -2.76 9.93 -0.82
C ASN A 6 -3.22 8.71 -0.01
N LEU A 7 -2.52 7.58 -0.16
CA LEU A 7 -2.87 6.32 0.51
C LEU A 7 -2.14 6.16 1.84
N ALA A 8 -1.27 7.08 2.24
CA ALA A 8 -0.61 7.05 3.54
C ALA A 8 -1.63 7.05 4.69
N GLY A 9 -1.36 6.26 5.73
CA GLY A 9 -2.24 6.04 6.87
C GLY A 9 -3.37 5.03 6.63
N THR A 10 -3.57 4.55 5.40
CA THR A 10 -4.60 3.54 5.12
C THR A 10 -4.13 2.14 5.52
N ARG A 11 -5.10 1.28 5.84
CA ARG A 11 -4.88 -0.14 6.15
C ARG A 11 -5.51 -1.00 5.07
N TRP A 12 -4.83 -2.10 4.76
CA TRP A 12 -5.21 -2.99 3.68
C TRP A 12 -5.04 -4.43 4.13
N ARG A 13 -5.97 -5.28 3.72
CA ARG A 13 -5.98 -6.71 4.03
C ARG A 13 -5.79 -7.51 2.76
N ARG A 14 -4.84 -8.45 2.75
CA ARG A 14 -4.54 -9.29 1.59
C ARG A 14 -5.61 -10.35 1.42
N ASN A 15 -6.15 -10.49 0.21
CA ASN A 15 -7.27 -11.38 -0.07
C ASN A 15 -6.91 -12.86 0.07
N LYS A 16 -5.65 -13.21 -0.24
CA LYS A 16 -5.19 -14.60 -0.26
C LYS A 16 -5.05 -15.21 1.14
N ASP A 17 -4.42 -14.47 2.06
CA ASP A 17 -3.92 -15.02 3.32
C ASP A 17 -4.34 -14.18 4.54
N GLY A 18 -5.17 -13.14 4.36
CA GLY A 18 -5.62 -12.25 5.44
C GLY A 18 -4.55 -11.29 6.00
N VAL A 19 -3.34 -11.28 5.43
CA VAL A 19 -2.23 -10.43 5.87
C VAL A 19 -2.63 -8.96 5.87
N ARG A 20 -2.47 -8.28 7.01
CA ARG A 20 -2.75 -6.86 7.16
C ARG A 20 -1.50 -6.02 6.98
N ILE A 21 -1.63 -4.97 6.20
CA ILE A 21 -0.57 -3.98 5.98
C ILE A 21 -1.11 -2.57 6.23
N SER A 22 -0.22 -1.65 6.59
CA SER A 22 -0.51 -0.22 6.64
C SER A 22 0.44 0.52 5.71
N ILE A 23 -0.09 1.48 4.96
CA ILE A 23 0.73 2.32 4.10
C ILE A 23 1.29 3.46 4.95
N SER A 24 2.60 3.50 5.14
CA SER A 24 3.28 4.55 5.91
C SER A 24 3.63 5.77 5.07
N SER A 25 3.94 5.57 3.78
CA SER A 25 4.32 6.67 2.91
C SER A 25 3.90 6.41 1.46
N ASP A 26 3.61 7.50 0.78
CA ASP A 26 3.20 7.56 -0.62
C ASP A 26 4.25 8.42 -1.33
N SER A 27 5.14 7.79 -2.09
CA SER A 27 6.30 8.46 -2.68
C SER A 27 6.54 7.99 -4.11
N GLU A 28 7.24 8.78 -4.90
CA GLU A 28 7.73 8.29 -6.19
C GLU A 28 8.79 7.21 -5.92
N GLY A 29 8.59 6.02 -6.48
CA GLY A 29 9.55 4.94 -6.32
C GLY A 29 10.86 5.20 -7.09
N PRO A 30 11.92 4.43 -6.83
CA PRO A 30 13.21 4.61 -7.49
C PRO A 30 13.18 4.33 -9.01
N SER A 31 12.12 3.71 -9.53
CA SER A 31 11.95 3.45 -10.96
C SER A 31 11.10 4.54 -11.61
N ARG A 32 11.78 5.44 -12.32
CA ARG A 32 11.29 6.45 -13.29
C ARG A 32 9.75 6.49 -13.44
N GLY A 33 9.09 7.37 -12.69
CA GLY A 33 7.69 7.77 -12.92
C GLY A 33 6.60 6.81 -12.39
N SER A 34 6.95 5.77 -11.62
CA SER A 34 5.95 4.87 -11.02
C SER A 34 5.73 5.17 -9.54
N ARG A 35 4.51 5.61 -9.20
CA ARG A 35 4.05 5.81 -7.81
C ARG A 35 4.27 4.54 -7.00
N SER A 36 4.95 4.64 -5.86
CA SER A 36 5.27 3.53 -4.97
C SER A 36 4.85 3.84 -3.54
N LEU A 37 4.28 2.84 -2.88
CA LEU A 37 3.73 2.95 -1.54
C LEU A 37 4.62 2.15 -0.60
N LEU A 38 5.07 2.77 0.48
CA LEU A 38 5.78 2.07 1.55
C LEU A 38 4.74 1.41 2.46
N ALA A 39 4.62 0.09 2.37
CA ALA A 39 3.73 -0.70 3.20
C ALA A 39 4.48 -1.36 4.36
N HIS A 40 3.86 -1.41 5.53
CA HIS A 40 4.34 -2.15 6.70
C HIS A 40 3.38 -3.29 7.01
N ARG A 41 3.90 -4.51 7.14
CA ARG A 41 3.12 -5.64 7.65
C ARG A 41 2.85 -5.44 9.13
N LEU A 42 1.58 -5.53 9.53
CA LEU A 42 1.19 -5.44 10.93
C LEU A 42 1.53 -6.72 11.71
N ASP A 43 1.66 -7.86 11.02
CA ASP A 43 1.99 -9.14 11.64
C ASP A 43 3.47 -9.27 12.04
N THR A 44 4.38 -8.74 11.22
CA THR A 44 5.84 -8.95 11.35
C THR A 44 6.61 -7.66 11.51
N GLY A 45 5.97 -6.49 11.38
CA GLY A 45 6.62 -5.18 11.40
C GLY A 45 7.48 -4.87 10.16
N ARG A 46 7.59 -5.79 9.21
CA ARG A 46 8.44 -5.63 8.01
C ARG A 46 7.87 -4.59 7.05
N ALA A 47 8.73 -3.68 6.60
CA ALA A 47 8.42 -2.70 5.57
C ALA A 47 8.79 -3.22 4.18
N PHE A 48 7.98 -2.91 3.17
CA PHE A 48 8.24 -3.23 1.77
C PHE A 48 7.53 -2.24 0.84
N TRP A 49 8.06 -2.08 -0.38
CA TRP A 49 7.45 -1.23 -1.39
C TRP A 49 6.41 -1.98 -2.21
N VAL A 50 5.28 -1.33 -2.49
CA VAL A 50 4.20 -1.86 -3.33
C VAL A 50 3.68 -0.78 -4.26
N THR A 51 3.30 -1.14 -5.48
CA THR A 51 2.66 -0.18 -6.40
C THR A 51 1.17 -0.04 -6.05
N PRO A 52 0.53 1.12 -6.31
CA PRO A 52 -0.91 1.29 -6.12
C PRO A 52 -1.75 0.25 -6.87
N GLU A 53 -1.35 -0.13 -8.08
CA GLU A 53 -2.02 -1.19 -8.83
C GLU A 53 -1.87 -2.56 -8.15
N GLY A 54 -0.66 -2.91 -7.71
CA GLY A 54 -0.40 -4.17 -7.01
C GLY A 54 -1.16 -4.26 -5.69
N LEU A 55 -1.30 -3.12 -5.00
CA LEU A 55 -2.10 -2.99 -3.78
C LEU A 55 -3.58 -3.28 -4.07
N ARG A 56 -4.19 -2.55 -5.02
CA ARG A 56 -5.61 -2.72 -5.38
C ARG A 56 -5.95 -4.11 -5.94
N ARG A 57 -4.99 -4.79 -6.58
CA ARG A 57 -5.20 -6.15 -7.11
C ARG A 57 -5.14 -7.23 -6.05
N LYS A 58 -4.32 -7.06 -5.01
CA LYS A 58 -4.02 -8.13 -4.04
C LYS A 58 -4.66 -7.91 -2.66
N TYR A 59 -5.07 -6.68 -2.38
CA TYR A 59 -5.55 -6.26 -1.08
C TYR A 59 -6.86 -5.50 -1.22
N GLU A 60 -7.66 -5.58 -0.17
CA GLU A 60 -8.87 -4.79 0.04
C GLU A 60 -8.62 -3.72 1.09
N PRO A 61 -9.15 -2.49 0.93
CA PRO A 61 -9.06 -1.46 1.95
C PRO A 61 -9.85 -1.92 3.18
N GLU A 62 -9.19 -1.95 4.34
CA GLU A 62 -9.84 -2.18 5.62
C GLU A 62 -10.28 -0.77 6.08
N GLU A 63 -11.56 -0.45 5.91
CA GLU A 63 -12.11 0.80 6.43
C GLU A 63 -11.92 0.86 7.96
N LYS A 64 -11.70 2.08 8.44
CA LYS A 64 -11.17 2.37 9.78
C LYS A 64 -12.15 2.04 10.90
#